data_AF-A0A842Y0L2-F1
#
_entry.id   AF-A0A842Y0L2-F1
#
_cell.length_a   1.000
_cell.length_b   1.000
_cell.length_c   1.000
_cell.angle_alpha   90.00
_cell.angle_beta   90.00
_cell.angle_gamma   90.00
#
_symmetry.space_group_name_H-M   'P 1'
#
loop_
_entity.id
_entity.type
_entity.pdbx_description
1 polymer ?
#
loop_
_entity_poly.entity_id
_entity_poly.type
_entity_poly.pdbx_seq_one_letter_code
_entity_poly.pdbx_strand_id
1 'polypeptide(L)'
;MNLDDINQKAWELAAGSIMYKNRKFETYSNKQIRGFFELAKSKNFDKDIDSHIRKYNPQPSQGQNLHKIAGELNKMKELNESTGNKFKEISRGLSAGDRMKLSQYLMWNIKIIENEIGDIDKLKLILDCENVKEPEHIIEYLTRLSKDIGNERHSRQKHDNKERRR
;
A
#
# COMPACT_ATOMS: atom_id res chain seq x y z
N MET A 1 -2.87 18.62 14.09
CA MET A 1 -1.84 17.60 13.79
C MET A 1 -0.64 18.32 13.22
N ASN A 2 0.57 18.09 13.73
CA ASN A 2 1.77 18.74 13.20
C ASN A 2 2.27 18.01 11.93
N LEU A 3 3.30 18.54 11.28
CA LEU A 3 3.83 17.97 10.02
C LEU A 3 4.41 16.56 10.23
N ASP A 4 5.12 16.35 11.34
CA ASP A 4 5.76 15.07 11.66
C ASP A 4 4.73 13.97 11.89
N ASP A 5 3.62 14.28 12.55
CA ASP A 5 2.49 13.36 12.74
C ASP A 5 1.84 13.00 11.41
N ILE A 6 1.71 13.97 10.49
CA ILE A 6 1.21 13.71 9.14
C ILE A 6 2.17 12.79 8.38
N ASN A 7 3.49 13.04 8.45
CA ASN A 7 4.50 12.21 7.79
C ASN A 7 4.51 10.78 8.36
N GLN A 8 4.47 10.63 9.68
CA GLN A 8 4.35 9.33 10.36
C GLN A 8 3.13 8.55 9.85
N LYS A 9 1.96 9.19 9.82
CA LYS A 9 0.73 8.56 9.34
C LYS A 9 0.77 8.24 7.85
N ALA A 10 1.42 9.06 7.04
CA ALA A 10 1.66 8.79 5.64
C ALA A 10 2.57 7.57 5.43
N TRP A 11 3.63 7.41 6.23
CA TRP A 11 4.49 6.21 6.20
C TRP A 11 3.74 4.94 6.56
N GLU A 12 2.92 4.96 7.62
CA GLU A 12 2.09 3.81 7.99
C GLU A 12 1.09 3.42 6.88
N LEU A 13 0.46 4.42 6.25
CA LEU A 13 -0.45 4.22 5.13
C LEU A 13 0.28 3.66 3.91
N ALA A 14 1.46 4.22 3.60
CA ALA A 14 2.28 3.79 2.48
C ALA A 14 2.71 2.34 2.64
N ALA A 15 3.18 1.94 3.81
CA ALA A 15 3.53 0.56 4.09
C ALA A 15 2.32 -0.37 3.89
N GLY A 16 1.17 0.01 4.45
CA GLY A 16 -0.08 -0.75 4.33
C GLY A 16 -0.69 -0.81 2.92
N SER A 17 -0.25 0.02 1.98
CA SER A 17 -0.76 0.02 0.60
C SER A 17 0.09 -0.82 -0.37
N ILE A 18 1.24 -1.33 0.08
CA ILE A 18 2.17 -2.11 -0.74
C ILE A 18 1.73 -3.58 -0.80
N MET A 19 1.79 -4.15 -2.00
CA MET A 19 1.61 -5.57 -2.22
C MET A 19 2.72 -6.11 -3.12
N TYR A 20 2.94 -7.41 -3.04
CA TYR A 20 3.80 -8.09 -4.00
C TYR A 20 2.99 -8.64 -5.16
N LYS A 21 3.32 -8.19 -6.36
CA LYS A 21 2.64 -8.54 -7.60
C LYS A 21 3.65 -8.56 -8.73
N ASN A 22 3.51 -9.50 -9.67
CA ASN A 22 4.38 -9.58 -10.84
C ASN A 22 5.90 -9.56 -10.52
N ARG A 23 6.29 -10.20 -9.42
CA ARG A 23 7.68 -10.29 -8.92
C ARG A 23 8.29 -8.96 -8.44
N LYS A 24 7.47 -7.95 -8.16
CA LYS A 24 7.90 -6.67 -7.60
C LYS A 24 6.95 -6.23 -6.49
N PHE A 25 7.45 -5.40 -5.59
CA PHE A 25 6.61 -4.68 -4.66
C PHE A 25 6.07 -3.44 -5.36
N GLU A 26 4.76 -3.27 -5.33
CA GLU A 26 4.09 -2.11 -5.88
C GLU A 26 2.87 -1.76 -5.03
N THR A 27 2.45 -0.51 -5.07
CA THR A 27 1.19 -0.13 -4.46
C THR A 27 0.02 -0.84 -5.13
N TYR A 28 -0.99 -1.25 -4.35
CA TYR A 28 -2.16 -1.97 -4.85
C TYR A 28 -2.85 -1.25 -6.02
N SER A 29 -2.90 0.09 -6.01
CA SER A 29 -3.35 0.88 -7.15
C SER A 29 -2.90 2.33 -7.09
N ASN A 30 -1.97 2.69 -7.95
CA ASN A 30 -1.55 4.09 -8.14
C ASN A 30 -2.72 5.03 -8.48
N LYS A 31 -3.72 4.54 -9.20
CA LYS A 31 -4.93 5.31 -9.54
C LYS A 31 -5.77 5.61 -8.30
N GLN A 32 -5.93 4.65 -7.39
CA GLN A 32 -6.69 4.87 -6.15
C GLN A 32 -5.99 5.87 -5.24
N ILE A 33 -4.68 5.70 -5.04
CA ILE A 33 -3.87 6.62 -4.22
C ILE A 33 -3.92 8.05 -4.79
N ARG A 34 -3.76 8.23 -6.10
CA ARG A 34 -3.93 9.56 -6.74
C ARG A 34 -5.34 10.12 -6.56
N GLY A 35 -6.36 9.27 -6.59
CA GLY A 35 -7.74 9.68 -6.30
C GLY A 35 -7.88 10.27 -4.89
N PHE A 36 -7.19 9.72 -3.88
CA PHE A 36 -7.19 10.30 -2.54
C PHE A 36 -6.63 11.74 -2.52
N PHE A 37 -5.56 12.00 -3.28
CA PHE A 37 -5.01 13.36 -3.43
C PHE A 37 -5.99 14.33 -4.08
N GLU A 38 -6.70 13.92 -5.13
CA GLU A 38 -7.69 14.80 -5.75
C GLU A 38 -8.87 15.08 -4.82
N LEU A 39 -9.29 14.07 -4.04
CA LEU A 39 -10.36 14.22 -3.06
C LEU A 39 -9.95 15.04 -1.84
N ALA A 40 -8.67 15.07 -1.47
CA ALA A 40 -8.17 15.85 -0.34
C ALA A 40 -8.53 17.36 -0.43
N LYS A 41 -8.68 17.87 -1.66
CA LYS A 41 -9.09 19.25 -1.97
C LYS A 41 -10.62 19.45 -1.90
N SER A 42 -11.40 18.38 -1.93
CA SER A 42 -12.87 18.44 -2.01
C SER A 42 -13.47 19.03 -0.74
N LYS A 43 -14.50 19.86 -0.91
CA LYS A 43 -15.37 20.34 0.17
C LYS A 43 -16.30 19.24 0.68
N ASN A 44 -16.61 18.24 -0.16
CA ASN A 44 -17.48 17.09 0.17
C ASN A 44 -16.67 15.83 0.47
N PHE A 45 -15.44 16.01 1.01
CA PHE A 45 -14.45 14.95 1.20
C PHE A 45 -15.04 13.65 1.76
N ASP A 46 -15.77 13.69 2.87
CA ASP A 46 -16.29 12.49 3.53
C ASP A 46 -17.20 11.65 2.65
N LYS A 47 -18.06 12.30 1.85
CA LYS A 47 -18.96 11.61 0.92
C LYS A 47 -18.21 11.08 -0.29
N ASP A 48 -17.29 11.88 -0.83
CA ASP A 48 -16.58 11.55 -2.05
C ASP A 48 -15.57 10.41 -1.82
N ILE A 49 -14.86 10.44 -0.68
CA ILE A 49 -13.89 9.39 -0.30
C ILE A 49 -14.58 8.05 -0.08
N ASP A 50 -15.75 8.04 0.58
CA ASP A 50 -16.54 6.81 0.75
C ASP A 50 -16.97 6.23 -0.60
N SER A 51 -17.41 7.10 -1.51
CA SER A 51 -17.78 6.67 -2.86
C SER A 51 -16.60 6.10 -3.62
N HIS A 52 -15.44 6.75 -3.53
CA HIS A 52 -14.21 6.36 -4.23
C HIS A 52 -13.67 5.02 -3.72
N ILE A 53 -13.69 4.78 -2.39
CA ILE A 53 -13.30 3.50 -1.79
C ILE A 53 -14.23 2.37 -2.28
N ARG A 54 -15.55 2.55 -2.16
CA ARG A 54 -16.53 1.49 -2.48
C ARG A 54 -16.62 1.15 -3.96
N LYS A 55 -16.38 2.13 -4.84
CA LYS A 55 -16.46 1.94 -6.29
C LYS A 55 -15.20 1.32 -6.90
N TYR A 56 -14.17 1.07 -6.10
CA TYR A 56 -12.96 0.47 -6.61
C TYR A 56 -13.21 -0.97 -7.10
N ASN A 57 -12.96 -1.18 -8.39
CA ASN A 57 -13.03 -2.51 -9.00
C ASN A 57 -11.72 -2.78 -9.77
N PRO A 58 -10.73 -3.47 -9.14
CA PRO A 58 -9.46 -3.77 -9.78
C PRO A 58 -9.68 -4.58 -11.05
N GLN A 59 -8.95 -4.21 -12.10
CA GLN A 59 -9.01 -4.89 -13.39
C GLN A 59 -7.80 -5.82 -13.54
N PRO A 60 -7.96 -6.97 -14.21
CA PRO A 60 -6.85 -7.81 -14.60
C PRO A 60 -5.88 -7.02 -15.49
N SER A 61 -4.58 -7.31 -15.39
CA SER A 61 -3.63 -6.80 -16.38
C SER A 61 -3.88 -7.52 -17.72
N GLN A 62 -3.57 -6.87 -18.84
CA GLN A 62 -3.82 -7.44 -20.16
C GLN A 62 -3.23 -8.85 -20.29
N GLY A 63 -4.02 -9.79 -20.80
CA GLY A 63 -3.61 -11.18 -21.02
C GLY A 63 -3.65 -12.10 -19.79
N GLN A 64 -4.06 -11.61 -18.60
CA GLN A 64 -4.21 -12.46 -17.42
C GLN A 64 -5.55 -13.21 -17.40
N ASN A 65 -5.51 -14.50 -17.07
CA ASN A 65 -6.72 -15.31 -16.84
C ASN A 65 -7.34 -14.97 -15.48
N LEU A 66 -8.58 -14.48 -15.49
CA LEU A 66 -9.35 -14.06 -14.32
C LEU A 66 -9.36 -15.09 -13.18
N HIS A 67 -9.50 -16.38 -13.49
CA HIS A 67 -9.54 -17.44 -12.46
C HIS A 67 -8.22 -17.58 -11.72
N LYS A 68 -7.09 -17.27 -12.36
CA LYS A 68 -5.75 -17.38 -11.77
C LYS A 68 -5.38 -16.16 -10.91
N ILE A 69 -6.12 -15.06 -11.05
CA ILE A 69 -5.81 -13.78 -10.36
C ILE A 69 -6.94 -13.28 -9.47
N ALA A 70 -8.04 -14.04 -9.32
CA ALA A 70 -9.15 -13.68 -8.46
C ALA A 70 -8.71 -13.37 -7.01
N GLY A 71 -7.78 -14.18 -6.46
CA GLY A 71 -7.20 -13.93 -5.13
C GLY A 71 -6.39 -12.62 -5.06
N GLU A 72 -5.64 -12.29 -6.11
CA GLU A 72 -4.91 -11.02 -6.20
C GLU A 72 -5.88 -9.83 -6.24
N LEU A 73 -6.92 -9.91 -7.08
CA LEU A 73 -7.93 -8.87 -7.21
C LEU A 73 -8.70 -8.66 -5.90
N ASN A 74 -9.01 -9.73 -5.16
CA ASN A 74 -9.62 -9.63 -3.84
C ASN A 74 -8.68 -8.95 -2.83
N LYS A 75 -7.40 -9.35 -2.80
CA LYS A 75 -6.40 -8.70 -1.95
C LYS A 75 -6.25 -7.20 -2.27
N MET A 76 -6.30 -6.82 -3.55
CA MET A 76 -6.31 -5.41 -3.96
C MET A 76 -7.53 -4.66 -3.41
N LYS A 77 -8.71 -5.28 -3.40
CA LYS A 77 -9.93 -4.68 -2.80
C LYS A 77 -9.80 -4.52 -1.29
N GLU A 78 -9.33 -5.56 -0.59
CA GLU A 78 -9.10 -5.51 0.86
C GLU A 78 -8.10 -4.42 1.25
N LEU A 79 -6.98 -4.31 0.51
CA LEU A 79 -6.00 -3.24 0.71
C LEU A 79 -6.59 -1.85 0.42
N ASN A 80 -7.44 -1.73 -0.60
CA ASN A 80 -8.13 -0.47 -0.89
C ASN A 80 -9.07 -0.04 0.22
N GLU A 81 -9.89 -0.96 0.73
CA GLU A 81 -10.80 -0.68 1.84
C GLU A 81 -10.03 -0.31 3.10
N SER A 82 -9.00 -1.09 3.46
CA SER A 82 -8.17 -0.83 4.63
C SER A 82 -7.44 0.51 4.53
N THR A 83 -6.71 0.75 3.44
CA THR A 83 -5.95 1.99 3.20
C THR A 83 -6.88 3.19 3.13
N GLY A 84 -7.98 3.08 2.38
CA GLY A 84 -8.95 4.14 2.21
C GLY A 84 -9.65 4.53 3.49
N ASN A 85 -10.08 3.55 4.30
CA ASN A 85 -10.71 3.81 5.59
C ASN A 85 -9.73 4.46 6.57
N LYS A 86 -8.49 3.98 6.63
CA LYS A 86 -7.45 4.59 7.47
C LYS A 86 -7.11 6.01 7.01
N PHE A 87 -6.99 6.24 5.70
CA PHE A 87 -6.78 7.57 5.13
C PHE A 87 -7.93 8.52 5.48
N LYS A 88 -9.18 8.07 5.34
CA LYS A 88 -10.37 8.83 5.73
C LYS A 88 -10.34 9.17 7.21
N GLU A 89 -10.06 8.20 8.06
CA GLU A 89 -9.99 8.38 9.51
C GLU A 89 -8.95 9.42 9.90
N ILE A 90 -7.71 9.31 9.40
CA ILE A 90 -6.65 10.30 9.64
C ILE A 90 -7.04 11.68 9.13
N SER A 91 -7.75 11.74 8.00
CA SER A 91 -8.20 12.98 7.38
C SER A 91 -9.36 13.65 8.10
N ARG A 92 -10.05 12.97 9.03
CA ARG A 92 -11.13 13.57 9.81
C ARG A 92 -10.56 14.66 10.71
N GLY A 93 -11.14 15.86 10.62
CA GLY A 93 -10.67 17.02 11.38
C GLY A 93 -9.40 17.69 10.84
N LEU A 94 -8.80 17.18 9.75
CA LEU A 94 -7.73 17.89 9.05
C LEU A 94 -8.30 18.96 8.12
N SER A 95 -7.57 20.08 8.03
CA SER A 95 -7.83 21.10 7.00
C SER A 95 -7.59 20.51 5.60
N ALA A 96 -8.18 21.11 4.56
CA ALA A 96 -7.91 20.69 3.19
C ALA A 96 -6.41 20.73 2.84
N GLY A 97 -5.68 21.73 3.35
CA GLY A 97 -4.23 21.84 3.17
C GLY A 97 -3.47 20.69 3.83
N ASP A 98 -3.86 20.27 5.03
CA ASP A 98 -3.19 19.17 5.72
C ASP A 98 -3.55 17.80 5.12
N ARG A 99 -4.78 17.62 4.64
CA ARG A 99 -5.13 16.44 3.84
C ARG A 99 -4.29 16.35 2.57
N MET A 100 -4.04 17.48 1.90
CA MET A 100 -3.16 17.51 0.73
C MET A 100 -1.73 17.10 1.07
N LYS A 101 -1.16 17.63 2.17
CA LYS A 101 0.17 17.23 2.65
C LYS A 101 0.23 15.74 2.95
N LEU A 102 -0.78 15.20 3.65
CA LEU A 102 -0.89 13.76 3.92
C LEU A 102 -0.86 12.94 2.64
N SER A 103 -1.66 13.32 1.63
CA SER A 103 -1.68 12.63 0.34
C SER A 103 -0.36 12.76 -0.44
N GLN A 104 0.32 13.91 -0.35
CA GLN A 104 1.63 14.12 -0.98
C GLN A 104 2.70 13.23 -0.36
N TYR A 105 2.80 13.23 0.97
CA TYR A 105 3.72 12.33 1.68
C TYR A 105 3.38 10.87 1.41
N LEU A 106 2.10 10.49 1.40
CA LEU A 106 1.69 9.12 1.07
C LEU A 106 2.24 8.68 -0.30
N MET A 107 2.05 9.50 -1.35
CA MET A 107 2.57 9.19 -2.68
C MET A 107 4.10 9.13 -2.73
N TRP A 108 4.77 10.05 -2.02
CA TRP A 108 6.24 10.09 -1.93
C TRP A 108 6.78 8.84 -1.23
N ASN A 109 6.24 8.50 -0.06
CA ASN A 109 6.66 7.39 0.78
C ASN A 109 6.39 6.05 0.08
N ILE A 110 5.25 5.90 -0.63
CA ILE A 110 5.02 4.75 -1.51
C ILE A 110 6.15 4.61 -2.52
N LYS A 111 6.54 5.69 -3.19
CA LYS A 111 7.56 5.63 -4.23
C LYS A 111 8.92 5.25 -3.68
N ILE A 112 9.27 5.72 -2.48
CA ILE A 112 10.46 5.29 -1.76
C ILE A 112 10.40 3.79 -1.51
N ILE A 113 9.30 3.28 -0.91
CA ILE A 113 9.19 1.84 -0.59
C ILE A 113 9.32 0.99 -1.86
N GLU A 114 8.63 1.34 -2.94
CA GLU A 114 8.71 0.60 -4.22
C GLU A 114 10.14 0.50 -4.77
N ASN A 115 10.96 1.54 -4.56
CA ASN A 115 12.33 1.58 -5.04
C ASN A 115 13.32 0.89 -4.09
N GLU A 116 13.11 1.01 -2.78
CA GLU A 116 14.12 0.72 -1.77
C GLU A 116 13.84 -0.53 -0.93
N ILE A 117 12.66 -1.15 -1.02
CA ILE A 117 12.32 -2.36 -0.22
C ILE A 117 13.28 -3.55 -0.43
N GLY A 118 14.03 -3.57 -1.54
CA GLY A 118 15.09 -4.55 -1.78
C GLY A 118 16.37 -4.33 -0.94
N ASP A 119 16.53 -3.15 -0.35
CA ASP A 119 17.65 -2.73 0.48
C ASP A 119 17.12 -2.17 1.81
N ILE A 120 16.93 -3.06 2.77
CA ILE A 120 16.32 -2.75 4.07
C ILE A 120 17.17 -1.74 4.86
N ASP A 121 18.49 -1.77 4.74
CA ASP A 121 19.37 -0.87 5.48
C ASP A 121 19.30 0.55 4.92
N LYS A 122 19.20 0.69 3.59
CA LYS A 122 18.91 1.97 2.97
C LYS A 122 17.52 2.50 3.37
N LEU A 123 16.51 1.63 3.44
CA LEU A 123 15.18 2.05 3.88
C LEU A 123 15.16 2.52 5.34
N LYS A 124 15.87 1.85 6.25
CA LYS A 124 16.03 2.32 7.65
C LYS A 124 16.67 3.70 7.70
N LEU A 125 17.76 3.91 6.96
CA LEU A 125 18.44 5.21 6.90
C LEU A 125 17.50 6.32 6.44
N ILE A 126 16.63 6.06 5.46
CA ILE A 126 15.64 7.04 4.99
C ILE A 126 14.62 7.35 6.10
N LEU A 127 14.09 6.34 6.79
CA LEU A 127 13.13 6.54 7.87
C LEU A 127 13.74 7.36 9.03
N ASP A 128 15.00 7.10 9.36
CA ASP A 128 15.75 7.87 10.36
C ASP A 128 15.92 9.33 9.92
N CYS A 129 16.30 9.57 8.65
CA CYS A 129 16.42 10.92 8.09
C CYS A 129 15.08 11.69 8.07
N GLU A 130 13.98 10.98 7.85
CA GLU A 130 12.61 11.51 7.85
C GLU A 130 12.05 11.70 9.27
N ASN A 131 12.83 11.40 10.31
CA ASN A 131 12.44 11.45 11.72
C ASN A 131 11.14 10.69 12.03
N VAL A 132 10.96 9.53 11.39
CA VAL A 132 9.85 8.62 11.65
C VAL A 132 9.98 8.10 13.09
N LYS A 133 8.90 8.18 13.87
CA LYS A 133 8.92 7.87 15.32
C LYS A 133 9.05 6.36 15.60
N GLU A 134 8.48 5.54 14.72
CA GLU A 134 8.42 4.08 14.85
C GLU A 134 8.90 3.39 13.56
N PRO A 135 10.17 3.58 13.16
CA PRO A 135 10.68 3.03 11.90
C PRO A 135 10.67 1.49 11.90
N GLU A 136 10.90 0.85 13.05
CA GLU A 136 10.93 -0.61 13.18
C GLU A 136 9.60 -1.25 12.81
N HIS A 137 8.48 -0.63 13.18
CA HIS A 137 7.15 -1.16 12.87
C HIS A 137 6.89 -1.18 11.35
N ILE A 138 7.32 -0.13 10.64
CA ILE A 138 7.23 -0.06 9.18
C ILE A 138 8.13 -1.11 8.53
N ILE A 139 9.38 -1.23 8.99
CA ILE A 139 10.34 -2.22 8.46
C ILE A 139 9.86 -3.65 8.71
N GLU A 140 9.35 -3.96 9.90
CA GLU A 140 8.81 -5.28 10.22
C GLU A 140 7.64 -5.65 9.31
N TYR A 141 6.70 -4.72 9.11
CA TYR A 141 5.56 -4.94 8.23
C TYR A 141 6.00 -5.26 6.79
N LEU A 142 6.90 -4.43 6.23
CA LEU A 142 7.42 -4.61 4.87
C LEU A 142 8.27 -5.89 4.74
N THR A 143 9.02 -6.26 5.78
CA THR A 143 9.82 -7.50 5.79
C THR A 143 8.94 -8.74 5.85
N ARG A 144 7.83 -8.71 6.60
CA ARG A 144 6.85 -9.83 6.62
C ARG A 144 6.23 -10.04 5.24
N LEU A 145 5.84 -8.97 4.55
CA LEU A 145 5.37 -9.05 3.17
C LEU A 145 6.39 -9.75 2.25
N SER A 146 7.69 -9.50 2.45
CA SER A 146 8.77 -10.17 1.72
C SER A 146 8.92 -11.66 2.03
N LYS A 147 8.79 -12.04 3.31
CA LYS A 147 8.92 -13.44 3.76
C LYS A 147 7.74 -14.32 3.36
N ASP A 148 6.52 -13.79 3.38
CA ASP A 148 5.31 -14.56 3.02
C ASP A 148 5.37 -15.06 1.56
N ILE A 149 6.01 -14.30 0.67
CA ILE A 149 6.25 -14.71 -0.73
C ILE A 149 7.25 -15.87 -0.82
N GLY A 150 8.29 -15.87 0.02
CA GLY A 150 9.28 -16.95 0.09
C GLY A 150 8.64 -18.29 0.48
N ASN A 151 7.71 -18.25 1.44
CA ASN A 151 6.98 -19.42 1.91
C ASN A 151 5.96 -19.95 0.87
N GLU A 152 5.28 -19.07 0.13
CA GLU A 152 4.39 -19.47 -0.96
C GLU A 152 5.15 -20.14 -2.12
N ARG A 153 6.35 -19.65 -2.46
CA ARG A 153 7.22 -20.24 -3.50
C ARG A 153 7.69 -21.64 -3.12
N HIS A 154 8.10 -21.86 -1.87
CA HIS A 154 8.50 -23.18 -1.38
C HIS A 154 7.34 -24.18 -1.35
N SER A 155 6.12 -23.70 -1.04
CA SER A 155 4.93 -24.55 -0.99
C SER A 155 4.51 -25.00 -2.40
N ARG A 156 4.57 -24.11 -3.41
CA ARG A 156 4.29 -24.46 -4.81
C ARG A 156 5.32 -25.44 -5.41
N GLN A 157 6.62 -25.23 -5.14
CA GLN A 157 7.67 -26.16 -5.60
C GLN A 157 7.53 -27.58 -5.02
N LYS A 158 7.08 -27.71 -3.76
CA LYS A 158 6.82 -29.03 -3.16
C LYS A 158 5.63 -29.75 -3.80
N HIS A 159 4.62 -29.00 -4.25
CA HIS A 159 3.44 -29.56 -4.91
C HIS A 159 3.76 -30.04 -6.34
N ASP A 160 4.47 -29.22 -7.12
CA ASP A 160 4.88 -29.56 -8.50
C ASP A 160 5.82 -30.79 -8.54
N ASN A 161 6.70 -30.94 -7.55
CA ASN A 161 7.57 -32.12 -7.44
C ASN A 161 6.82 -33.40 -7.02
N LYS A 162 5.63 -33.29 -6.42
CA LYS A 162 4.82 -34.42 -6.00
C LYS A 162 3.92 -34.92 -7.15
N GLU A 163 3.48 -34.02 -8.03
CA GLU A 163 2.76 -34.37 -9.26
C GLU A 163 3.66 -35.01 -10.32
N ARG A 164 4.92 -34.57 -10.46
CA ARG A 164 5.87 -35.17 -11.43
C ARG A 164 6.39 -36.57 -11.07
N ARG A 165 6.03 -37.09 -9.89
CA ARG A 165 6.44 -38.42 -9.38
C ARG A 165 5.30 -39.44 -9.36
N ARG A 166 4.16 -39.13 -9.96
CA ARG A 166 3.04 -40.04 -10.21
C ARG A 166 2.86 -40.25 -11.70
#